data_AF-A0A7X7P2N0-F1
#
_entry.id   AF-A0A7X7P2N0-F1
#
_cell.length_a   1.000
_cell.length_b   1.000
_cell.length_c   1.000
_cell.angle_alpha   90.00
_cell.angle_beta   90.00
_cell.angle_gamma   90.00
#
_symmetry.space_group_name_H-M   'P 1'
#
loop_
_entity.id
_entity.type
_entity.pdbx_description
1 polymer ?
#
loop_
_entity_poly.entity_id
_entity_poly.type
_entity_poly.pdbx_seq_one_letter_code
_entity_poly.pdbx_strand_id
1 'polypeptide(L)'
;MSLGLMALSARADGGSTTDPDLQVGGFAVFGTNVTGATTVTSGWGSVYMQGSLQVQSNLHVNGAIHSTNLLQTGRQGFTQRDQWLAQYGIIQPVSSYIRIRGDGQAVLLGNPQIAPGTPGQLLTLQGVSSTWKVTVVDGHGLRTKMAQPFSLGEFDTMQFIFDDSSSTWVEINRSQNRWDN
;
A
#
# COMPACT_ATOMS: atom_id res chain seq x y z
N MET A 1 -49.31 20.76 -11.84
CA MET A 1 -49.15 19.31 -11.56
C MET A 1 -47.79 19.10 -10.94
N SER A 2 -47.71 18.59 -9.71
CA SER A 2 -46.45 18.24 -9.06
C SER A 2 -46.27 16.73 -9.21
N LEU A 3 -45.18 16.29 -9.84
CA LEU A 3 -44.76 14.89 -9.85
C LEU A 3 -44.28 14.54 -8.43
N GLY A 4 -45.02 13.65 -7.76
CA GLY A 4 -44.61 13.12 -6.47
C GLY A 4 -43.36 12.26 -6.59
N LEU A 5 -42.34 12.57 -5.80
CA LEU A 5 -41.13 11.77 -5.65
C LEU A 5 -41.51 10.44 -5.00
N MET A 6 -41.57 9.35 -5.77
CA MET A 6 -41.69 7.99 -5.21
C MET A 6 -40.32 7.52 -4.73
N ALA A 7 -40.08 7.60 -3.43
CA ALA A 7 -38.97 6.88 -2.80
C ALA A 7 -39.38 5.41 -2.62
N LEU A 8 -38.70 4.50 -3.33
CA LEU A 8 -38.84 3.06 -3.08
C LEU A 8 -38.10 2.70 -1.79
N SER A 9 -38.84 2.46 -0.72
CA SER A 9 -38.31 1.89 0.52
C SER A 9 -38.49 0.37 0.48
N ALA A 10 -37.46 -0.36 0.06
CA ALA A 10 -37.44 -1.82 0.23
C ALA A 10 -37.07 -2.15 1.69
N ARG A 11 -38.09 -2.42 2.52
CA ARG A 11 -37.92 -3.07 3.83
C ARG A 11 -38.24 -4.55 3.64
N ALA A 12 -37.22 -5.40 3.67
CA ALA A 12 -37.40 -6.83 3.60
C ALA A 12 -37.34 -7.41 5.03
N ASP A 13 -38.50 -7.74 5.60
CA ASP A 13 -38.58 -8.63 6.77
C ASP A 13 -38.45 -10.13 6.37
N GLY A 14 -38.06 -10.40 5.11
CA GLY A 14 -37.76 -11.73 4.58
C GLY A 14 -36.94 -11.64 3.29
N GLY A 15 -35.77 -12.27 3.26
CA GLY A 15 -34.92 -12.37 2.06
C GLY A 15 -35.52 -13.30 1.00
N SER A 16 -35.05 -13.19 -0.24
CA SER A 16 -35.45 -14.06 -1.35
C SER A 16 -34.86 -15.46 -1.15
N THR A 17 -35.62 -16.51 -1.49
CA THR A 17 -35.08 -17.88 -1.61
C THR A 17 -34.45 -18.14 -2.99
N THR A 18 -34.43 -17.13 -3.86
CA THR A 18 -33.84 -17.16 -5.20
C THR A 18 -32.93 -15.94 -5.37
N ASP A 19 -31.61 -16.19 -5.40
CA ASP A 19 -30.58 -15.17 -5.59
C ASP A 19 -30.63 -14.55 -7.01
N PRO A 20 -30.28 -13.27 -7.19
CA PRO A 20 -29.83 -12.30 -6.18
C PRO A 20 -30.98 -11.46 -5.58
N ASP A 21 -30.87 -11.15 -4.28
CA ASP A 21 -31.77 -10.22 -3.56
C ASP A 21 -31.76 -8.79 -4.13
N LEU A 22 -30.65 -8.38 -4.75
CA LEU A 22 -30.48 -7.07 -5.38
C LEU A 22 -29.55 -7.19 -6.60
N GLN A 23 -30.06 -6.81 -7.78
CA GLN A 23 -29.25 -6.65 -8.99
C GLN A 23 -29.40 -5.24 -9.53
N VAL A 24 -28.28 -4.53 -9.68
CA VAL A 24 -28.26 -3.17 -10.24
C VAL A 24 -27.42 -3.19 -11.52
N GLY A 25 -28.04 -2.86 -12.65
CA GLY A 25 -27.31 -2.53 -13.87
C GLY A 25 -26.79 -1.09 -13.77
N GLY A 26 -25.57 -0.90 -13.27
CA GLY A 26 -24.97 0.43 -13.08
C GLY A 26 -24.23 0.58 -11.76
N PHE A 27 -24.33 1.75 -11.13
CA PHE A 27 -23.74 2.02 -9.81
C PHE A 27 -24.79 1.97 -8.70
N ALA A 28 -24.39 1.49 -7.53
CA ALA A 28 -25.17 1.57 -6.30
C ALA A 28 -24.35 2.33 -5.24
N VAL A 29 -25.01 3.26 -4.54
CA VAL A 29 -24.40 3.98 -3.42
C VAL A 29 -25.12 3.58 -2.14
N PHE A 30 -24.37 3.03 -1.20
CA PHE A 30 -24.87 2.76 0.16
C PHE A 30 -24.44 3.93 1.05
N GLY A 31 -25.39 4.77 1.41
CA GLY A 31 -25.16 5.97 2.22
C GLY A 31 -26.48 6.58 2.66
N THR A 32 -26.41 7.55 3.57
CA THR A 32 -27.62 8.15 4.15
C THR A 32 -28.27 9.24 3.29
N ASN A 33 -27.86 9.43 2.03
CA ASN A 33 -28.39 10.47 1.13
C ASN A 33 -28.63 9.94 -0.29
N VAL A 34 -29.82 9.36 -0.50
CA VAL A 34 -30.40 9.09 -1.83
C VAL A 34 -31.47 10.16 -2.08
N THR A 35 -31.48 10.72 -3.30
CA THR A 35 -32.09 12.00 -3.72
C THR A 35 -33.46 12.34 -3.10
N GLY A 36 -33.55 13.47 -2.37
CA GLY A 36 -34.79 13.98 -1.75
C GLY A 36 -34.72 14.35 -0.26
N ALA A 37 -33.59 14.17 0.41
CA ALA A 37 -33.44 14.46 1.85
C ALA A 37 -33.18 15.95 2.13
N THR A 38 -33.96 16.56 3.04
CA THR A 38 -33.92 17.99 3.38
C THR A 38 -32.87 18.40 4.41
N THR A 39 -32.14 17.45 5.01
CA THR A 39 -30.98 17.74 5.87
C THR A 39 -29.88 16.73 5.63
N VAL A 40 -28.83 17.18 4.96
CA VAL A 40 -27.60 16.45 4.66
C VAL A 40 -26.75 16.38 5.93
N THR A 41 -26.59 15.18 6.50
CA THR A 41 -25.51 14.91 7.46
C THR A 41 -24.57 13.87 6.86
N SER A 42 -23.27 14.17 6.90
CA SER A 42 -22.13 13.58 6.18
C SER A 42 -21.74 12.14 6.55
N GLY A 43 -22.70 11.28 6.85
CA GLY A 43 -22.45 9.91 7.29
C GLY A 43 -22.22 8.95 6.12
N TRP A 44 -21.00 8.46 5.95
CA TRP A 44 -20.72 7.28 5.13
C TRP A 44 -21.50 6.09 5.72
N GLY A 45 -22.38 5.45 4.92
CA GLY A 45 -23.09 4.25 5.37
C GLY A 45 -22.14 3.06 5.46
N SER A 46 -22.31 2.20 6.45
CA SER A 46 -21.54 0.94 6.54
C SER A 46 -22.25 -0.17 5.78
N VAL A 47 -21.49 -0.97 5.03
CA VAL A 47 -21.97 -2.21 4.42
C VAL A 47 -21.45 -3.38 5.26
N TYR A 48 -22.35 -4.16 5.85
CA TYR A 48 -22.03 -5.38 6.59
C TYR A 48 -22.29 -6.60 5.71
N MET A 49 -21.25 -7.40 5.44
CA MET A 49 -21.35 -8.65 4.69
C MET A 49 -20.98 -9.81 5.60
N GLN A 50 -21.88 -10.76 5.79
CA GLN A 50 -21.61 -11.99 6.54
C GLN A 50 -20.84 -13.05 5.72
N GLY A 51 -20.69 -12.81 4.41
CA GLY A 51 -20.00 -13.69 3.45
C GLY A 51 -18.88 -12.99 2.67
N SER A 52 -18.60 -13.46 1.46
CA SER A 52 -17.54 -12.92 0.61
C SER A 52 -17.99 -11.72 -0.24
N LEU A 53 -17.15 -10.70 -0.36
CA LEU A 53 -17.25 -9.72 -1.44
C LEU A 53 -16.46 -10.25 -2.65
N GLN A 54 -17.15 -10.50 -3.76
CA GLN A 54 -16.51 -10.86 -5.02
C GLN A 54 -16.52 -9.65 -5.95
N VAL A 55 -15.32 -9.23 -6.37
CA VAL A 55 -15.15 -8.12 -7.33
C VAL A 55 -14.44 -8.68 -8.55
N GLN A 56 -15.10 -8.64 -9.70
CA GLN A 56 -14.58 -9.24 -10.94
C GLN A 56 -13.37 -8.48 -11.51
N SER A 57 -13.30 -7.16 -11.28
CA SER A 57 -12.21 -6.31 -11.77
C SER A 57 -11.45 -5.69 -10.60
N ASN A 58 -11.74 -4.44 -10.24
CA ASN A 58 -10.96 -3.70 -9.24
C ASN A 58 -11.79 -3.33 -8.02
N LEU A 59 -11.24 -3.55 -6.82
CA LEU A 59 -11.72 -2.98 -5.57
C LEU A 59 -10.86 -1.75 -5.23
N HIS A 60 -11.44 -0.56 -5.30
CA HIS A 60 -10.78 0.68 -4.87
C HIS A 60 -11.21 1.04 -3.44
N VAL A 61 -10.25 1.12 -2.51
CA VAL A 61 -10.50 1.54 -1.13
C VAL A 61 -9.83 2.89 -0.88
N ASN A 62 -10.62 3.93 -0.70
CA ASN A 62 -10.14 5.24 -0.31
C ASN A 62 -10.07 5.33 1.23
N GLY A 63 -8.94 4.96 1.81
CA GLY A 63 -8.71 4.95 3.26
C GLY A 63 -7.91 3.73 3.75
N ALA A 64 -7.82 3.58 5.07
CA ALA A 64 -7.08 2.48 5.69
C ALA A 64 -7.92 1.20 5.80
N ILE A 65 -7.35 0.07 5.39
CA ILE A 65 -7.91 -1.27 5.63
C ILE A 65 -7.49 -1.73 7.03
N HIS A 66 -8.43 -1.75 7.97
CA HIS A 66 -8.22 -2.33 9.29
C HIS A 66 -8.72 -3.77 9.27
N SER A 67 -7.83 -4.74 9.04
CA SER A 67 -8.18 -6.16 8.95
C SER A 67 -7.44 -6.99 9.99
N THR A 68 -8.12 -7.93 10.63
CA THR A 68 -7.47 -8.96 11.43
C THR A 68 -6.91 -10.11 10.59
N ASN A 69 -7.50 -10.43 9.42
CA ASN A 69 -7.17 -11.62 8.62
C ASN A 69 -7.25 -11.41 7.08
N LEU A 70 -6.58 -10.39 6.52
CA LEU A 70 -6.52 -10.21 5.05
C LEU A 70 -5.56 -11.23 4.40
N LEU A 71 -6.11 -12.21 3.68
CA LEU A 71 -5.34 -13.16 2.86
C LEU A 71 -5.47 -12.78 1.36
N GLN A 72 -4.36 -12.45 0.72
CA GLN A 72 -4.29 -12.09 -0.71
C GLN A 72 -3.46 -13.11 -1.49
N THR A 73 -4.06 -13.81 -2.45
CA THR A 73 -3.37 -14.70 -3.38
C THR A 73 -2.93 -13.90 -4.62
N GLY A 74 -1.66 -13.94 -5.03
CA GLY A 74 -1.12 -13.12 -6.13
C GLY A 74 -0.70 -11.68 -5.74
N ARG A 75 -0.52 -11.46 -4.43
CA ARG A 75 -0.25 -10.18 -3.78
C ARG A 75 0.96 -9.41 -4.34
N GLN A 76 0.70 -8.18 -4.78
CA GLN A 76 1.69 -7.10 -4.82
C GLN A 76 1.95 -6.61 -3.39
N GLY A 77 3.21 -6.67 -2.96
CA GLY A 77 3.65 -6.64 -1.56
C GLY A 77 3.22 -5.41 -0.76
N PHE A 78 2.29 -5.61 0.18
CA PHE A 78 2.01 -4.66 1.26
C PHE A 78 2.02 -5.35 2.62
N THR A 79 3.15 -5.96 3.01
CA THR A 79 3.42 -6.11 4.46
C THR A 79 4.19 -4.88 4.91
N GLN A 80 4.21 -4.57 6.22
CA GLN A 80 5.13 -3.57 6.76
C GLN A 80 6.60 -3.86 6.38
N ARG A 81 6.94 -5.13 6.13
CA ARG A 81 8.28 -5.56 5.77
C ARG A 81 8.55 -5.52 4.27
N ASP A 82 7.61 -5.89 3.40
CA ASP A 82 7.89 -6.11 1.98
C ASP A 82 7.37 -4.96 1.14
N GLN A 83 8.27 -4.30 0.41
CA GLN A 83 7.93 -3.16 -0.44
C GLN A 83 8.36 -3.42 -1.88
N TRP A 84 7.39 -3.31 -2.79
CA TRP A 84 7.65 -3.36 -4.22
C TRP A 84 7.62 -1.93 -4.74
N LEU A 85 8.73 -1.50 -5.32
CA LEU A 85 8.98 -0.10 -5.60
C LEU A 85 8.84 0.14 -7.11
N ALA A 86 8.06 1.14 -7.48
CA ALA A 86 8.08 1.69 -8.83
C ALA A 86 9.33 2.55 -9.04
N GLN A 87 9.63 2.90 -10.29
CA GLN A 87 10.70 3.85 -10.61
C GLN A 87 10.48 5.18 -9.87
N TYR A 88 11.55 5.71 -9.26
CA TYR A 88 11.53 6.88 -8.37
C TYR A 88 10.68 6.73 -7.10
N GLY A 89 10.33 5.51 -6.72
CA GLY A 89 9.67 5.22 -5.46
C GLY A 89 10.52 5.58 -4.23
N ILE A 90 9.85 5.69 -3.09
CA ILE A 90 10.44 6.03 -1.80
C ILE A 90 10.22 4.87 -0.84
N ILE A 91 11.29 4.38 -0.22
CA ILE A 91 11.21 3.33 0.80
C ILE A 91 10.59 3.90 2.08
N GLN A 92 9.57 3.23 2.61
CA GLN A 92 8.92 3.64 3.85
C GLN A 92 9.55 2.92 5.05
N PRO A 93 10.20 3.60 6.02
CA PRO A 93 10.88 2.96 7.14
C PRO A 93 9.90 2.49 8.25
N VAL A 94 8.87 1.73 7.88
CA VAL A 94 7.78 1.30 8.78
C VAL A 94 8.14 0.09 9.65
N SER A 95 9.34 -0.46 9.46
CA SER A 95 9.90 -1.61 10.20
C SER A 95 11.42 -1.47 10.26
N SER A 96 12.06 -2.02 11.30
CA SER A 96 13.53 -2.06 11.41
C SER A 96 14.18 -2.99 10.39
N TYR A 97 13.39 -3.85 9.74
CA TYR A 97 13.82 -4.72 8.66
C TYR A 97 12.79 -4.71 7.54
N ILE A 98 13.24 -4.41 6.33
CA ILE A 98 12.43 -4.24 5.11
C ILE A 98 13.08 -4.99 3.96
N ARG A 99 12.26 -5.71 3.21
CA ARG A 99 12.62 -6.44 2.00
C ARG A 99 12.13 -5.65 0.79
N ILE A 100 13.02 -5.38 -0.16
CA ILE A 100 12.74 -4.50 -1.29
C ILE A 100 13.05 -5.19 -2.62
N ARG A 101 12.22 -4.88 -3.62
CA ARG A 101 12.49 -5.16 -5.04
C ARG A 101 11.77 -4.12 -5.89
N GLY A 102 12.17 -3.99 -7.14
CA GLY A 102 11.37 -3.24 -8.11
C GLY A 102 10.09 -3.99 -8.49
N ASP A 103 9.08 -3.24 -8.89
CA ASP A 103 7.80 -3.77 -9.39
C ASP A 103 7.88 -4.05 -10.90
N GLY A 104 8.19 -5.30 -11.24
CA GLY A 104 8.27 -5.78 -12.63
C GLY A 104 9.51 -5.34 -13.41
N GLN A 105 10.38 -4.51 -12.84
CA GLN A 105 11.60 -3.99 -13.46
C GLN A 105 12.63 -3.60 -12.39
N ALA A 106 13.90 -3.46 -12.75
CA ALA A 106 14.89 -2.83 -11.86
C ALA A 106 14.57 -1.33 -11.70
N VAL A 107 14.83 -0.77 -10.51
CA VAL A 107 14.42 0.60 -10.19
C VAL A 107 15.54 1.44 -9.57
N LEU A 108 15.53 2.73 -9.91
CA LEU A 108 16.26 3.79 -9.22
C LEU A 108 15.29 4.53 -8.29
N LEU A 109 15.71 4.83 -7.06
CA LEU A 109 14.88 5.51 -6.07
C LEU A 109 14.76 7.02 -6.30
N GLY A 110 13.72 7.62 -5.73
CA GLY A 110 13.45 9.06 -5.80
C GLY A 110 14.27 9.89 -4.81
N ASN A 111 13.88 11.16 -4.63
CA ASN A 111 14.42 12.04 -3.61
C ASN A 111 13.31 12.50 -2.64
N PRO A 112 13.38 12.18 -1.33
CA PRO A 112 14.39 11.33 -0.69
C PRO A 112 14.23 9.84 -1.07
N GLN A 113 15.32 9.05 -1.00
CA GLN A 113 15.29 7.63 -1.36
C GLN A 113 14.59 6.75 -0.30
N ILE A 114 14.74 7.14 0.96
CA ILE A 114 14.03 6.58 2.11
C ILE A 114 13.31 7.75 2.79
N ALA A 115 12.03 7.58 3.13
CA ALA A 115 11.31 8.60 3.88
C ALA A 115 12.03 8.91 5.22
N PRO A 116 11.89 10.12 5.78
CA PRO A 116 12.53 10.48 7.04
C PRO A 116 12.20 9.48 8.17
N GLY A 117 13.19 9.19 9.01
CA GLY A 117 13.04 8.36 10.19
C GLY A 117 12.86 9.18 11.48
N THR A 118 12.92 8.49 12.62
CA THR A 118 13.08 9.13 13.94
C THR A 118 14.54 9.10 14.39
N PRO A 119 15.00 10.04 15.26
CA PRO A 119 16.40 10.10 15.69
C PRO A 119 16.90 8.76 16.24
N GLY A 120 17.99 8.22 15.67
CA GLY A 120 18.56 6.94 16.07
C GLY A 120 17.83 5.70 15.56
N GLN A 121 16.79 5.85 14.72
CA GLN A 121 16.08 4.72 14.14
C GLN A 121 17.02 3.86 13.30
N LEU A 122 16.99 2.55 13.53
CA LEU A 122 17.72 1.57 12.71
C LEU A 122 16.83 1.00 11.62
N LEU A 123 17.39 0.85 10.43
CA LEU A 123 16.74 0.25 9.28
C LEU A 123 17.68 -0.72 8.56
N THR A 124 17.25 -1.96 8.41
CA THR A 124 17.90 -2.96 7.57
C THR A 124 17.08 -3.14 6.30
N LEU A 125 17.71 -2.90 5.15
CA LEU A 125 17.17 -3.23 3.83
C LEU A 125 17.76 -4.55 3.36
N GLN A 126 16.93 -5.39 2.77
CA GLN A 126 17.36 -6.57 2.03
C GLN A 126 16.75 -6.58 0.63
N GLY A 127 17.57 -6.77 -0.40
CA GLY A 127 17.07 -7.02 -1.74
C GLY A 127 16.48 -8.43 -1.87
N VAL A 128 15.38 -8.58 -2.61
CA VAL A 128 14.72 -9.90 -2.79
C VAL A 128 14.60 -10.32 -4.25
N SER A 129 15.38 -9.72 -5.15
CA SER A 129 15.39 -10.10 -6.56
C SER A 129 16.75 -9.87 -7.18
N SER A 130 17.21 -10.85 -7.96
CA SER A 130 18.39 -10.71 -8.83
C SER A 130 18.07 -9.99 -10.15
N THR A 131 16.80 -9.94 -10.56
CA THR A 131 16.35 -9.30 -11.81
C THR A 131 15.80 -7.89 -11.57
N TRP A 132 14.92 -7.72 -10.61
CA TRP A 132 14.26 -6.44 -10.29
C TRP A 132 14.96 -5.77 -9.11
N LYS A 133 16.25 -5.51 -9.29
CA LYS A 133 17.11 -4.91 -8.26
C LYS A 133 16.67 -3.48 -7.94
N VAL A 134 16.89 -3.07 -6.69
CA VAL A 134 16.70 -1.67 -6.26
C VAL A 134 18.07 -1.02 -6.11
N THR A 135 18.28 0.09 -6.81
CA THR A 135 19.54 0.83 -6.76
C THR A 135 19.42 1.99 -5.78
N VAL A 136 20.27 1.98 -4.75
CA VAL A 136 20.48 3.12 -3.85
C VAL A 136 21.73 3.89 -4.29
N VAL A 137 21.67 5.21 -4.17
CA VAL A 137 22.79 6.11 -4.47
C VAL A 137 23.17 6.95 -3.26
N ASP A 138 24.40 7.48 -3.22
CA ASP A 138 24.74 8.49 -2.23
C ASP A 138 23.99 9.80 -2.49
N GLY A 139 23.56 10.49 -1.43
CA GLY A 139 22.71 11.67 -1.52
C GLY A 139 21.21 11.37 -1.42
N HIS A 140 20.38 12.38 -1.67
CA HIS A 140 18.91 12.27 -1.64
C HIS A 140 18.37 11.67 -0.32
N GLY A 141 18.85 12.17 0.82
CA GLY A 141 18.47 11.67 2.15
C GLY A 141 19.22 10.41 2.60
N LEU A 142 20.20 9.93 1.84
CA LEU A 142 21.15 8.89 2.24
C LEU A 142 22.58 9.43 2.26
N ARG A 143 23.36 8.95 3.23
CA ARG A 143 24.83 9.02 3.23
C ARG A 143 25.35 7.59 3.28
N THR A 144 25.87 7.14 2.15
CA THR A 144 26.39 5.78 1.98
C THR A 144 27.91 5.76 2.13
N LYS A 145 28.49 4.60 2.44
CA LYS A 145 29.95 4.47 2.63
C LYS A 145 30.76 4.68 1.35
N MET A 146 30.14 4.53 0.18
CA MET A 146 30.78 4.65 -1.13
C MET A 146 29.93 5.51 -2.04
N ALA A 147 30.54 6.44 -2.76
CA ALA A 147 29.83 7.30 -3.72
C ALA A 147 29.21 6.53 -4.91
N GLN A 148 29.65 5.30 -5.16
CA GLN A 148 29.12 4.47 -6.23
C GLN A 148 27.72 3.92 -5.87
N PRO A 149 26.78 3.92 -6.84
CA PRO A 149 25.49 3.28 -6.68
C PRO A 149 25.62 1.82 -6.23
N PHE A 150 24.70 1.38 -5.37
CA PHE A 150 24.61 0.00 -4.93
C PHE A 150 23.25 -0.58 -5.31
N SER A 151 23.25 -1.57 -6.20
CA SER A 151 22.05 -2.30 -6.57
C SER A 151 21.88 -3.51 -5.66
N LEU A 152 20.87 -3.48 -4.78
CA LEU A 152 20.56 -4.60 -3.91
C LEU A 152 19.98 -5.75 -4.75
N GLY A 153 20.80 -6.77 -4.97
CA GLY A 153 20.40 -8.07 -5.49
C GLY A 153 19.70 -8.92 -4.45
N GLU A 154 19.42 -10.17 -4.78
CA GLU A 154 18.79 -11.09 -3.86
C GLU A 154 19.71 -11.37 -2.66
N PHE A 155 19.19 -11.21 -1.45
CA PHE A 155 19.89 -11.37 -0.17
C PHE A 155 20.98 -10.35 0.16
N ASP A 156 21.29 -9.41 -0.73
CA ASP A 156 22.11 -8.26 -0.38
C ASP A 156 21.45 -7.45 0.73
N THR A 157 22.25 -6.94 1.67
CA THR A 157 21.73 -6.14 2.79
C THR A 157 22.48 -4.83 2.95
N MET A 158 21.74 -3.82 3.41
CA MET A 158 22.29 -2.56 3.90
C MET A 158 21.62 -2.18 5.20
N GLN A 159 22.39 -1.66 6.14
CA GLN A 159 21.89 -1.15 7.41
C GLN A 159 22.18 0.34 7.52
N PHE A 160 21.20 1.06 8.03
CA PHE A 160 21.24 2.51 8.23
C PHE A 160 20.82 2.88 9.65
N ILE A 161 21.31 4.03 10.11
CA ILE A 161 20.79 4.76 11.27
C ILE A 161 20.33 6.14 10.82
N PHE A 162 19.18 6.61 11.29
CA PHE A 162 18.71 7.96 10.99
C PHE A 162 19.36 9.00 11.91
N ASP A 163 20.03 9.98 11.32
CA ASP A 163 20.62 11.14 11.97
C ASP A 163 19.74 12.37 11.71
N ASP A 164 19.13 12.91 12.76
CA ASP A 164 18.18 14.02 12.69
C ASP A 164 18.87 15.37 12.47
N SER A 165 20.11 15.52 12.95
CA SER A 165 20.90 16.73 12.77
C SER A 165 21.15 17.04 11.29
N SER A 166 21.25 16.00 10.47
CA SER A 166 21.41 16.08 9.02
C SER A 166 20.18 15.61 8.24
N SER A 167 19.10 15.21 8.93
CA SER A 167 17.89 14.61 8.35
C SER A 167 18.21 13.53 7.30
N THR A 168 19.21 12.70 7.58
CA THR A 168 19.82 11.77 6.62
C THR A 168 19.95 10.38 7.22
N TRP A 169 19.69 9.35 6.42
CA TRP A 169 20.00 7.97 6.76
C TRP A 169 21.47 7.68 6.48
N VAL A 170 22.23 7.36 7.53
CA VAL A 170 23.67 7.08 7.44
C VAL A 170 23.88 5.58 7.43
N GLU A 171 24.60 5.09 6.41
CA GLU A 171 24.92 3.67 6.30
C GLU A 171 25.92 3.24 7.39
N ILE A 172 25.54 2.22 8.16
CA ILE A 172 26.41 1.60 9.18
C ILE A 172 27.03 0.30 8.68
N ASN A 173 26.37 -0.42 7.78
CA ASN A 173 26.86 -1.67 7.22
C ASN A 173 26.27 -1.92 5.83
N ARG A 174 27.03 -2.61 4.98
CA ARG A 174 26.51 -3.27 3.78
C ARG A 174 27.14 -4.65 3.66
N SER A 175 26.38 -5.59 3.12
CA SER A 175 26.84 -6.92 2.77
C SER A 175 26.34 -7.26 1.37
N GLN A 176 27.28 -7.61 0.50
CA GLN A 176 26.96 -8.15 -0.81
C GLN A 176 27.05 -9.67 -0.73
N ASN A 177 25.90 -10.34 -0.80
CA ASN A 177 25.85 -11.80 -0.78
C ASN A 177 25.89 -12.29 -2.23
N ARG A 178 27.10 -12.60 -2.72
CA ARG A 178 27.31 -13.10 -4.09
C ARG A 178 26.70 -14.49 -4.27
N TRP A 179 25.42 -14.57 -4.60
CA TRP A 179 24.80 -15.76 -5.19
C TRP A 179 24.39 -15.54 -6.65
N ASP A 180 24.73 -14.38 -7.21
CA ASP A 180 24.52 -13.96 -8.58
C ASP A 180 25.80 -14.14 -9.42
N ASN A 181 25.92 -15.32 -10.04
CA ASN A 181 26.63 -15.55 -11.30
C ASN A 181 25.62 -15.54 -12.45
#